data_AF-A0AAV4ZRE2-F1
#
_entry.id   AF-A0AAV4ZRE2-F1
#
_cell.length_a   1.000
_cell.length_b   1.000
_cell.length_c   1.000
_cell.angle_alpha   90.00
_cell.angle_beta   90.00
_cell.angle_gamma   90.00
#
_symmetry.space_group_name_H-M   'P 1'
#
loop_
_entity.id
_entity.type
_entity.pdbx_description
1 polymer ?
#
loop_
_entity_poly.entity_id
_entity_poly.type
_entity_poly.pdbx_seq_one_letter_code
_entity_poly.pdbx_strand_id
1 'polypeptide(L)'
;MQPFARLWTWTGHAFIPLAIAWAYFARGGGDTAVPAEALISRGYWGLLVSLGAAALLAVTWALYVRAARRNRSGARVPPNTTFEDEQNRSPLISWTTAAVFVLMVASAVTLFAVRYGDSRIHAWDGAKPIADGFLSSRLEAYRLGCGNPPCFAIAKRIESPGKPFAGVNEYVLYVSDGALLIAALAALVGVVLLIVTLAKRRLPPPETARGLPQAEGWGS
;
A
#
# COMPACT_ATOMS: atom_id res chain seq x y z
N MET A 1 -13.68 -16.57 -8.34
CA MET A 1 -12.21 -16.38 -8.22
C MET A 1 -11.76 -15.21 -9.07
N GLN A 2 -12.22 -15.14 -10.32
CA GLN A 2 -11.96 -14.08 -11.29
C GLN A 2 -12.14 -12.62 -10.79
N PRO A 3 -13.17 -12.25 -10.00
CA PRO A 3 -13.30 -10.87 -9.53
C PRO A 3 -12.11 -10.40 -8.68
N PHE A 4 -11.55 -11.27 -7.84
CA PHE A 4 -10.38 -10.94 -7.04
C PHE A 4 -9.12 -10.82 -7.89
N ALA A 5 -8.96 -11.67 -8.92
CA ALA A 5 -7.85 -11.59 -9.85
C ALA A 5 -7.89 -10.30 -10.70
N ARG A 6 -9.09 -9.91 -11.14
CA ARG A 6 -9.32 -8.65 -11.87
C ARG A 6 -9.01 -7.45 -11.01
N LEU A 7 -9.50 -7.41 -9.77
CA LEU A 7 -9.22 -6.31 -8.85
C LEU A 7 -7.72 -6.22 -8.54
N TRP A 8 -7.06 -7.35 -8.24
CA TRP A 8 -5.62 -7.40 -8.00
C TRP A 8 -4.80 -6.89 -9.20
N THR A 9 -5.14 -7.36 -10.40
CA THR A 9 -4.51 -6.93 -11.65
C THR A 9 -4.72 -5.43 -11.88
N TRP A 10 -5.97 -4.97 -11.80
CA TRP A 10 -6.34 -3.56 -11.99
C TRP A 10 -5.61 -2.64 -11.01
N THR A 11 -5.55 -3.01 -9.72
CA THR A 11 -4.83 -2.23 -8.71
C THR A 11 -3.36 -2.09 -9.04
N GLY A 12 -2.67 -3.18 -9.40
CA GLY A 12 -1.24 -3.12 -9.70
C GLY A 12 -0.94 -2.33 -10.98
N HIS A 13 -1.73 -2.53 -12.05
CA HIS A 13 -1.57 -1.78 -13.30
C HIS A 13 -1.93 -0.30 -13.17
N ALA A 14 -2.89 0.07 -12.32
CA ALA A 14 -3.18 1.48 -12.02
C ALA A 14 -2.09 2.12 -11.15
N PHE A 15 -1.54 1.35 -10.20
CA PHE A 15 -0.54 1.85 -9.26
C PHE A 15 0.83 2.10 -9.88
N ILE A 16 1.32 1.23 -10.78
CA ILE A 16 2.65 1.40 -11.40
C ILE A 16 2.84 2.76 -12.08
N PRO A 17 2.00 3.18 -13.06
CA PRO A 17 2.18 4.47 -13.73
C PRO A 17 1.99 5.63 -12.75
N LEU A 18 1.07 5.50 -11.79
CA LEU A 18 0.88 6.49 -10.74
C LEU A 18 2.15 6.66 -9.89
N ALA A 19 2.78 5.55 -9.47
CA ALA A 19 4.01 5.57 -8.69
C ALA A 19 5.18 6.17 -9.48
N ILE A 20 5.31 5.87 -10.78
CA ILE A 20 6.36 6.45 -11.64
C ILE A 20 6.15 7.96 -11.80
N ALA A 21 4.94 8.37 -12.19
CA ALA A 21 4.62 9.78 -12.36
C ALA A 21 4.86 10.56 -11.06
N TRP A 22 4.44 10.00 -9.94
CA TRP A 22 4.58 10.65 -8.65
C TRP A 22 6.02 10.66 -8.14
N ALA A 23 6.82 9.64 -8.42
CA ALA A 23 8.25 9.64 -8.14
C ALA A 23 8.98 10.76 -8.91
N TYR A 24 8.61 10.99 -10.18
CA TYR A 24 9.09 12.12 -10.97
C TYR A 24 8.71 13.46 -10.32
N PHE A 25 7.46 13.63 -9.92
CA PHE A 25 7.00 14.85 -9.22
C PHE A 25 7.64 15.03 -7.83
N ALA A 26 7.90 13.95 -7.08
CA ALA A 26 8.53 14.01 -5.76
C ALA A 26 10.02 14.38 -5.82
N ARG A 27 10.69 14.10 -6.95
CA ARG A 27 12.07 14.54 -7.22
C ARG A 27 12.17 15.95 -7.81
N GLY A 28 11.03 16.55 -8.12
CA GLY A 28 10.94 17.92 -8.63
C GLY A 28 10.80 18.08 -10.13
N GLY A 29 10.49 16.99 -10.84
CA GLY A 29 10.32 17.05 -12.29
C GLY A 29 11.60 17.46 -13.02
N GLY A 30 11.44 18.03 -14.21
CA GLY A 30 12.53 18.46 -15.08
C GLY A 30 13.13 19.82 -14.73
N ASP A 31 12.44 20.64 -13.93
CA ASP A 31 12.88 21.98 -13.55
C ASP A 31 13.14 22.10 -12.04
N THR A 32 14.38 22.44 -11.75
CA THR A 32 15.01 22.50 -10.43
C THR A 32 14.43 23.63 -9.57
N ALA A 33 13.51 23.28 -8.66
CA ALA A 33 13.41 23.73 -7.27
C ALA A 33 11.97 23.54 -6.78
N VAL A 34 11.67 22.34 -6.26
CA VAL A 34 10.43 22.18 -5.49
C VAL A 34 10.66 22.82 -4.12
N PRO A 35 9.82 23.78 -3.70
CA PRO A 35 9.87 24.31 -2.35
C PRO A 35 9.86 23.17 -1.34
N ALA A 36 10.72 23.22 -0.33
CA ALA A 36 10.86 22.14 0.66
C ALA A 36 9.50 21.76 1.30
N GLU A 37 8.61 22.74 1.37
CA GLU A 37 7.24 22.67 1.87
C GLU A 37 6.32 21.78 1.00
N ALA A 38 6.48 21.80 -0.33
CA ALA A 38 5.69 20.97 -1.24
C ALA A 38 6.17 19.49 -1.25
N LEU A 39 7.39 19.22 -0.79
CA LEU A 39 7.91 17.85 -0.62
C LEU A 39 7.15 17.10 0.48
N ILE A 40 6.63 17.82 1.47
CA ILE A 40 5.90 17.26 2.62
C ILE A 40 4.59 16.63 2.15
N SER A 41 3.74 17.41 1.48
CA SER A 41 2.44 16.93 1.00
C SER A 41 2.62 15.83 -0.05
N ARG A 42 3.63 15.92 -0.92
CA ARG A 42 3.95 14.89 -1.91
C ARG A 42 4.42 13.58 -1.27
N GLY A 43 5.31 13.65 -0.28
CA GLY A 43 5.79 12.49 0.48
C GLY A 43 4.66 11.82 1.24
N TYR A 44 3.84 12.60 1.93
CA TYR A 44 2.68 12.12 2.68
C TYR A 44 1.68 11.36 1.79
N TRP A 45 1.19 12.01 0.72
CA TRP A 45 0.16 11.41 -0.15
C TRP A 45 0.72 10.22 -0.93
N GLY A 46 1.97 10.31 -1.39
CA GLY A 46 2.64 9.19 -2.06
C GLY A 46 2.79 7.98 -1.14
N LEU A 47 3.15 8.21 0.13
CA LEU A 47 3.25 7.15 1.14
C LEU A 47 1.87 6.54 1.44
N LEU A 48 0.84 7.37 1.62
CA LEU A 48 -0.53 6.92 1.90
C LEU A 48 -1.07 6.04 0.77
N VAL A 49 -0.91 6.47 -0.48
CA VAL A 49 -1.35 5.69 -1.65
C VAL A 49 -0.54 4.41 -1.82
N SER A 50 0.77 4.45 -1.55
CA SER A 50 1.62 3.26 -1.60
C SER A 50 1.22 2.20 -0.56
N LEU A 51 0.93 2.63 0.67
CA LEU A 51 0.44 1.75 1.74
C LEU A 51 -0.96 1.21 1.41
N GLY A 52 -1.85 2.06 0.88
CA GLY A 52 -3.17 1.64 0.42
C GLY A 52 -3.11 0.59 -0.69
N ALA A 53 -2.24 0.79 -1.69
CA ALA A 53 -2.01 -0.18 -2.75
C ALA A 53 -1.42 -1.49 -2.20
N ALA A 54 -0.46 -1.43 -1.27
CA ALA A 54 0.10 -2.59 -0.60
C ALA A 54 -0.99 -3.42 0.12
N ALA A 55 -1.83 -2.75 0.92
CA ALA A 55 -2.93 -3.38 1.63
C ALA A 55 -3.91 -4.04 0.66
N LEU A 56 -4.34 -3.32 -0.39
CA LEU A 56 -5.31 -3.81 -1.35
C LEU A 56 -4.77 -5.02 -2.14
N LEU A 57 -3.52 -4.95 -2.62
CA LEU A 57 -2.86 -6.06 -3.32
C LEU A 57 -2.70 -7.29 -2.42
N ALA A 58 -2.26 -7.11 -1.17
CA ALA A 58 -2.06 -8.22 -0.24
C ALA A 58 -3.39 -8.90 0.14
N VAL A 59 -4.43 -8.12 0.45
CA VAL A 59 -5.76 -8.64 0.81
C VAL A 59 -6.41 -9.33 -0.38
N THR A 60 -6.41 -8.73 -1.57
CA THR A 60 -7.03 -9.33 -2.77
C THR A 60 -6.32 -10.61 -3.19
N TRP A 61 -4.98 -10.67 -3.08
CA TRP A 61 -4.23 -11.91 -3.27
C TRP A 61 -4.64 -12.98 -2.24
N ALA A 62 -4.69 -12.64 -0.95
CA ALA A 62 -5.10 -13.58 0.10
C ALA A 62 -6.51 -14.13 -0.14
N LEU A 63 -7.47 -13.26 -0.50
CA LEU A 63 -8.84 -13.65 -0.83
C LEU A 63 -8.91 -14.54 -2.08
N TYR A 64 -8.11 -14.23 -3.11
CA TYR A 64 -8.00 -15.08 -4.29
C TYR A 64 -7.51 -16.48 -3.92
N VAL A 65 -6.44 -16.61 -3.13
CA VAL A 65 -5.89 -17.92 -2.72
C VAL A 65 -6.90 -18.70 -1.86
N ARG A 66 -7.66 -18.03 -0.99
CA ARG A 66 -8.73 -18.67 -0.22
C ARG A 66 -9.83 -19.21 -1.15
N ALA A 67 -10.24 -18.43 -2.15
CA ALA A 67 -11.23 -18.87 -3.14
C ALA A 67 -10.69 -20.03 -4.00
N ALA A 68 -9.44 -19.97 -4.44
CA ALA A 68 -8.76 -21.04 -5.18
C ALA A 68 -8.72 -22.36 -4.40
N ARG A 69 -8.52 -22.28 -3.08
CA ARG A 69 -8.54 -23.46 -2.22
C ARG A 69 -9.93 -24.05 -2.07
N ARG A 70 -10.95 -23.22 -1.87
CA ARG A 70 -12.36 -23.66 -1.83
C ARG A 70 -12.74 -24.39 -3.13
N ASN A 71 -12.25 -23.90 -4.27
CA ASN A 71 -12.50 -24.49 -5.59
C ASN A 71 -11.48 -25.58 -5.99
N ARG A 72 -10.61 -26.02 -5.06
CA ARG A 72 -9.60 -27.09 -5.27
C ARG A 72 -8.58 -26.85 -6.40
N SER A 73 -8.51 -25.67 -7.02
CA SER A 73 -7.69 -25.38 -8.21
C SER A 73 -6.17 -25.32 -7.98
N GLY A 74 -5.72 -25.22 -6.74
CA GLY A 74 -4.28 -25.28 -6.40
C GLY A 74 -3.51 -23.99 -6.65
N ALA A 75 -4.16 -22.97 -7.21
CA ALA A 75 -3.57 -21.67 -7.48
C ALA A 75 -3.09 -20.96 -6.20
N ARG A 76 -1.85 -20.46 -6.23
CA ARG A 76 -1.21 -19.71 -5.12
C ARG A 76 -1.02 -18.21 -5.40
N VAL A 77 -1.17 -17.80 -6.65
CA VAL A 77 -1.01 -16.41 -7.11
C VAL A 77 -2.20 -16.07 -8.00
N PRO A 78 -2.74 -14.84 -7.99
CA PRO A 78 -3.71 -14.41 -8.99
C PRO A 78 -3.08 -14.40 -10.40
N PRO A 79 -3.82 -14.78 -11.46
CA PRO A 79 -3.38 -14.53 -12.83
C PRO A 79 -3.41 -13.03 -13.13
N ASN A 80 -2.56 -12.58 -14.04
CA ASN A 80 -2.63 -11.23 -14.59
C ASN A 80 -3.74 -11.20 -15.63
N THR A 81 -4.93 -10.71 -15.26
CA THR A 81 -6.13 -10.79 -16.11
C THR A 81 -6.09 -9.91 -17.36
N THR A 82 -5.02 -9.14 -17.56
CA THR A 82 -4.75 -8.42 -18.82
C THR A 82 -4.15 -9.34 -19.88
N PHE A 83 -3.43 -10.39 -19.47
CA PHE A 83 -2.70 -11.31 -20.37
C PHE A 83 -3.11 -12.77 -20.22
N GLU A 84 -3.75 -13.14 -19.11
CA GLU A 84 -4.10 -14.52 -18.75
C GLU A 84 -5.59 -14.64 -18.43
N ASP A 85 -6.20 -15.74 -18.88
CA ASP A 85 -7.52 -16.19 -18.43
C ASP A 85 -7.39 -17.35 -17.42
N GLU A 86 -8.46 -17.64 -16.67
CA GLU A 86 -8.44 -18.73 -15.68
C GLU A 86 -8.14 -20.12 -16.31
N GLN A 87 -8.42 -20.28 -17.60
CA GLN A 87 -8.20 -21.52 -18.35
C GLN A 87 -6.80 -21.61 -18.98
N ASN A 88 -6.24 -20.49 -19.45
CA ASN A 88 -4.94 -20.40 -20.12
C ASN A 88 -3.93 -19.67 -19.25
N ARG A 89 -3.63 -20.28 -18.10
CA ARG A 89 -2.76 -19.67 -17.10
C ARG A 89 -1.30 -20.11 -17.26
N SER A 90 -0.39 -19.15 -17.23
CA SER A 90 1.06 -19.35 -17.19
C SER A 90 1.62 -19.01 -15.80
N PRO A 91 2.15 -20.00 -15.05
CA PRO A 91 2.79 -19.73 -13.76
C PRO A 91 3.89 -18.67 -13.84
N LEU A 92 4.62 -18.63 -14.96
CA LEU A 92 5.70 -17.68 -15.19
C LEU A 92 5.17 -16.24 -15.25
N ILE A 93 4.08 -16.00 -15.98
CA ILE A 93 3.47 -14.65 -16.12
C ILE A 93 2.89 -14.20 -14.78
N SER A 94 2.15 -15.09 -14.10
CA SER A 94 1.55 -14.80 -12.79
C SER A 94 2.61 -14.41 -11.74
N TRP A 95 3.70 -15.19 -11.62
CA TRP A 95 4.76 -14.91 -10.64
C TRP A 95 5.60 -13.68 -11.00
N THR A 96 5.92 -13.50 -12.29
CA THR A 96 6.62 -12.29 -12.76
C THR A 96 5.80 -11.04 -12.45
N THR A 97 4.50 -11.06 -12.74
CA THR A 97 3.59 -9.94 -12.42
C THR A 97 3.58 -9.65 -10.92
N ALA A 98 3.47 -10.70 -10.09
CA ALA A 98 3.50 -10.54 -8.65
C ALA A 98 4.82 -9.94 -8.14
N ALA A 99 5.96 -10.39 -8.68
CA ALA A 99 7.27 -9.84 -8.34
C ALA A 99 7.37 -8.35 -8.71
N VAL A 100 6.92 -7.96 -9.91
CA VAL A 100 6.91 -6.56 -10.35
C VAL A 100 6.05 -5.70 -9.43
N PHE A 101 4.84 -6.14 -9.06
CA PHE A 101 3.96 -5.40 -8.16
C PHE A 101 4.60 -5.20 -6.78
N VAL A 102 5.19 -6.26 -6.22
CA VAL A 102 5.87 -6.20 -4.91
C VAL A 102 7.06 -5.25 -4.95
N LEU A 103 7.94 -5.38 -5.96
CA LEU A 103 9.11 -4.52 -6.10
C LEU A 103 8.71 -3.06 -6.26
N MET A 104 7.65 -2.79 -7.02
CA MET A 104 7.22 -1.42 -7.28
C MET A 104 6.59 -0.77 -6.04
N VAL A 105 5.77 -1.50 -5.30
CA VAL A 105 5.23 -1.04 -4.00
C VAL A 105 6.36 -0.79 -3.00
N ALA A 106 7.32 -1.72 -2.87
CA ALA A 106 8.46 -1.56 -1.97
C ALA A 106 9.31 -0.32 -2.32
N SER A 107 9.56 -0.12 -3.62
CA SER A 107 10.31 1.04 -4.11
C SER A 107 9.58 2.35 -3.84
N ALA A 108 8.27 2.39 -4.08
CA ALA A 108 7.45 3.57 -3.82
C ALA A 108 7.38 3.90 -2.33
N VAL A 109 7.09 2.93 -1.47
CA VAL A 109 7.08 3.12 -0.01
C VAL A 109 8.43 3.65 0.47
N THR A 110 9.54 3.07 0.01
CA THR A 110 10.89 3.52 0.39
C THR A 110 11.15 4.96 -0.04
N LEU A 111 10.87 5.29 -1.31
CA LEU A 111 11.06 6.63 -1.85
C LEU A 111 10.25 7.67 -1.06
N PHE A 112 8.96 7.41 -0.84
CA PHE A 112 8.08 8.37 -0.16
C PHE A 112 8.33 8.43 1.34
N ALA A 113 8.75 7.34 1.98
CA ALA A 113 9.16 7.35 3.38
C ALA A 113 10.44 8.18 3.61
N VAL A 114 11.44 8.04 2.73
CA VAL A 114 12.66 8.87 2.77
C VAL A 114 12.29 10.34 2.59
N ARG A 115 11.46 10.66 1.60
CA ARG A 115 11.01 12.04 1.36
C ARG A 115 10.16 12.61 2.49
N TYR A 116 9.35 11.77 3.13
CA TYR A 116 8.61 12.15 4.32
C TYR A 116 9.57 12.42 5.50
N GLY A 117 10.65 11.65 5.65
CA GLY A 117 11.69 11.92 6.66
C GLY A 117 12.46 13.22 6.39
N ASP A 118 12.87 13.44 5.14
CA ASP A 118 13.62 14.63 4.70
C ASP A 118 12.82 15.94 4.88
N SER A 119 11.48 15.85 4.95
CA SER A 119 10.58 16.99 5.11
C SER A 119 10.83 17.82 6.38
N ARG A 120 11.58 17.28 7.37
CA ARG A 120 11.83 17.91 8.68
C ARG A 120 10.58 18.50 9.32
N ILE A 121 9.42 17.86 9.13
CA ILE A 121 8.13 18.41 9.56
C ILE A 121 8.01 18.58 11.09
N HIS A 122 8.89 17.92 11.86
CA HIS A 122 9.06 18.10 13.31
C HIS A 122 9.77 19.40 13.70
N ALA A 123 10.45 20.07 12.75
CA ALA A 123 11.23 21.28 13.01
C ALA A 123 10.37 22.55 13.01
N TRP A 124 9.12 22.49 12.54
CA TRP A 124 8.15 23.60 12.49
C TRP A 124 8.81 24.97 12.23
N ASP A 125 9.53 25.11 11.11
CA ASP A 125 10.25 26.33 10.69
C ASP A 125 11.24 26.95 11.71
N GLY A 126 11.41 26.35 12.89
CA GLY A 126 12.29 26.81 13.95
C GLY A 126 13.70 26.25 13.78
N ALA A 127 14.70 27.03 14.23
CA ALA A 127 16.08 26.54 14.33
C ALA A 127 16.23 25.37 15.33
N LYS A 128 15.18 25.09 16.13
CA LYS A 128 15.10 24.01 17.10
C LYS A 128 13.69 23.40 17.06
N PRO A 129 13.56 22.08 17.28
CA PRO A 129 12.27 21.42 17.41
C PRO A 129 11.48 22.00 18.59
N ILE A 130 10.16 21.96 18.51
CA ILE A 130 9.27 22.55 19.53
C ILE A 130 9.13 21.65 20.76
N ALA A 131 9.35 20.36 20.59
CA ALA A 131 9.57 19.43 21.69
C ALA A 131 10.52 18.31 21.25
N ASP A 132 11.11 17.62 22.24
CA ASP A 132 12.03 16.51 21.99
C ASP A 132 11.28 15.30 21.46
N GLY A 133 11.44 15.03 20.17
CA GLY A 133 10.84 13.89 19.48
C GLY A 133 9.75 14.27 18.49
N PHE A 134 9.50 13.37 17.53
CA PHE A 134 8.52 13.60 16.46
C PHE A 134 7.11 13.78 17.01
N LEU A 135 6.64 12.84 17.85
CA LEU A 135 5.25 12.82 18.34
C LEU A 135 4.95 13.96 19.34
N SER A 136 5.90 14.27 20.22
CA SER A 136 5.80 15.36 21.19
C SER A 136 5.73 16.71 20.49
N SER A 137 6.56 16.94 19.47
CA SER A 137 6.51 18.18 18.69
C SER A 137 5.17 18.36 17.96
N ARG A 138 4.47 17.26 17.62
CA ARG A 138 3.13 17.28 17.02
C ARG A 138 2.02 17.57 18.03
N LEU A 139 2.09 16.96 19.21
CA LEU A 139 1.18 17.21 20.32
C LEU A 139 1.26 18.67 20.78
N GLU A 140 2.47 19.18 20.93
CA GLU A 140 2.69 20.57 21.30
C GLU A 140 2.20 21.52 20.20
N ALA A 141 2.33 21.14 18.92
CA ALA A 141 1.80 21.94 17.81
C ALA A 141 0.30 22.12 17.79
N TYR A 142 -0.42 21.07 18.15
CA TYR A 142 -1.87 21.15 18.28
C TYR A 142 -2.28 21.95 19.50
N ARG A 143 -1.59 21.74 20.64
CA ARG A 143 -1.85 22.45 21.89
C ARG A 143 -1.63 23.95 21.76
N LEU A 144 -0.57 24.36 21.05
CA LEU A 144 -0.24 25.77 20.82
C LEU A 144 -1.25 26.50 19.93
N GLY A 145 -2.24 25.78 19.41
CA GLY A 145 -3.47 26.36 18.93
C GLY A 145 -3.30 26.94 17.53
N CYS A 146 -4.00 26.31 16.59
CA CYS A 146 -4.33 26.95 15.35
C CYS A 146 -5.84 27.18 15.33
N GLY A 147 -6.26 28.36 15.81
CA GLY A 147 -7.67 28.76 15.84
C GLY A 147 -8.25 29.05 14.46
N ASN A 148 -7.41 29.33 13.45
CA ASN A 148 -7.79 29.54 12.06
C ASN A 148 -6.71 28.96 11.12
N PRO A 149 -7.05 28.06 10.18
CA PRO A 149 -6.13 27.65 9.11
C PRO A 149 -5.75 28.86 8.25
N PRO A 150 -4.50 28.97 7.79
CA PRO A 150 -3.45 27.95 7.86
C PRO A 150 -2.66 27.85 9.17
N CYS A 151 -2.36 26.62 9.59
CA CYS A 151 -1.72 26.34 10.87
C CYS A 151 -0.19 26.21 10.86
N PHE A 152 0.40 26.10 9.67
CA PHE A 152 1.85 25.97 9.52
C PHE A 152 2.41 27.22 8.84
N ALA A 153 3.61 27.63 9.27
CA ALA A 153 4.36 28.76 8.73
C ALA A 153 4.52 28.72 7.18
N ILE A 154 4.40 27.53 6.60
CA ILE A 154 4.38 27.27 5.16
C ILE A 154 3.34 28.14 4.44
N ALA A 155 2.12 28.27 4.96
CA ALA A 155 1.09 29.02 4.27
C ALA A 155 1.18 30.54 4.50
N LYS A 156 1.70 30.99 5.64
CA LYS A 156 2.08 32.41 5.83
C LYS A 156 3.23 32.84 4.91
N ARG A 157 4.12 31.93 4.49
CA ARG A 157 5.14 32.19 3.45
C ARG A 157 4.54 32.23 2.03
N ILE A 158 3.38 31.62 1.82
CA ILE A 158 2.64 31.57 0.54
C ILE A 158 1.79 32.83 0.32
N GLU A 159 1.43 33.57 1.38
CA GLU A 159 0.77 34.88 1.29
C GLU A 159 1.73 36.04 0.95
N SER A 160 3.03 35.80 0.77
CA SER A 160 3.94 36.85 0.27
C SER A 160 3.58 37.22 -1.19
N PRO A 161 3.30 38.50 -1.50
CA PRO A 161 2.91 38.91 -2.84
C PRO A 161 3.98 38.50 -3.87
N GLY A 162 3.57 37.79 -4.93
CA GLY A 162 4.42 37.50 -6.10
C GLY A 162 5.09 36.12 -6.17
N LYS A 163 4.81 35.18 -5.26
CA LYS A 163 5.26 33.78 -5.41
C LYS A 163 4.15 32.89 -5.98
N PRO A 164 4.43 32.05 -6.99
CA PRO A 164 3.42 31.16 -7.57
C PRO A 164 2.90 30.17 -6.54
N PHE A 165 1.60 29.88 -6.62
CA PHE A 165 0.90 28.92 -5.76
C PHE A 165 1.54 27.53 -5.91
N ALA A 166 2.45 27.17 -5.01
CA ALA A 166 3.15 25.89 -5.06
C ALA A 166 2.34 24.76 -4.40
N GLY A 167 1.07 24.59 -4.78
CA GLY A 167 0.27 23.38 -4.52
C GLY A 167 0.40 22.71 -3.15
N VAL A 168 0.51 23.49 -2.06
CA VAL A 168 0.57 22.94 -0.71
C VAL A 168 -0.86 22.72 -0.24
N ASN A 169 -1.35 21.48 -0.36
CA ASN A 169 -2.50 21.06 0.43
C ASN A 169 -2.06 21.05 1.89
N GLU A 170 -2.69 21.89 2.70
CA GLU A 170 -2.40 22.02 4.13
C GLU A 170 -2.41 20.65 4.80
N TYR A 171 -1.27 20.32 5.36
CA TYR A 171 -1.06 19.10 6.10
C TYR A 171 -1.82 19.19 7.43
N VAL A 172 -2.99 18.54 7.54
CA VAL A 172 -3.74 18.48 8.81
C VAL A 172 -3.17 17.34 9.66
N LEU A 173 -2.09 17.67 10.37
CA LEU A 173 -1.30 16.86 11.30
C LEU A 173 -1.94 15.56 11.83
N TYR A 174 -3.10 15.64 12.49
CA TYR A 174 -3.74 14.48 13.13
C TYR A 174 -4.55 13.60 12.18
N VAL A 175 -5.20 14.20 11.19
CA VAL A 175 -5.88 13.45 10.13
C VAL A 175 -4.83 12.74 9.28
N SER A 176 -3.72 13.41 9.01
CA SER A 176 -2.63 12.91 8.20
C SER A 176 -1.86 11.77 8.87
N ASP A 177 -1.30 11.97 10.07
CA ASP A 177 -0.53 10.93 10.74
C ASP A 177 -1.40 9.74 11.18
N GLY A 178 -2.65 9.99 11.59
CA GLY A 178 -3.62 8.94 11.87
C GLY A 178 -3.95 8.09 10.64
N ALA A 179 -4.16 8.73 9.48
CA ALA A 179 -4.41 8.01 8.24
C ALA A 179 -3.21 7.16 7.80
N LEU A 180 -1.97 7.67 7.95
CA LEU A 180 -0.76 6.90 7.67
C LEU A 180 -0.62 5.69 8.61
N LEU A 181 -0.87 5.87 9.90
CA LEU A 181 -0.84 4.77 10.87
C LEU A 181 -1.88 3.71 10.53
N ILE A 182 -3.12 4.12 10.25
CA ILE A 182 -4.20 3.21 9.84
C ILE A 182 -3.83 2.48 8.54
N ALA A 183 -3.28 3.19 7.54
CA ALA A 183 -2.86 2.58 6.28
C ALA A 183 -1.69 1.59 6.48
N ALA A 184 -0.72 1.93 7.33
CA ALA A 184 0.39 1.05 7.67
C ALA A 184 -0.10 -0.22 8.39
N LEU A 185 -1.01 -0.08 9.35
CA LEU A 185 -1.65 -1.21 10.03
C LEU A 185 -2.47 -2.06 9.06
N ALA A 186 -3.24 -1.44 8.17
CA ALA A 186 -4.00 -2.16 7.14
C ALA A 186 -3.09 -2.95 6.19
N ALA A 187 -1.97 -2.35 5.77
CA ALA A 187 -0.96 -3.02 4.94
C ALA A 187 -0.33 -4.20 5.69
N LEU A 188 0.05 -4.00 6.95
CA LEU A 188 0.61 -5.06 7.80
C LEU A 188 -0.38 -6.22 7.98
N VAL A 189 -1.64 -5.93 8.32
CA VAL A 189 -2.70 -6.93 8.45
C VAL A 189 -2.91 -7.67 7.12
N GLY A 190 -2.91 -6.96 5.99
CA GLY A 190 -3.01 -7.56 4.65
C GLY A 190 -1.86 -8.52 4.34
N VAL A 191 -0.62 -8.14 4.66
CA VAL A 191 0.57 -8.98 4.46
C VAL A 191 0.52 -10.21 5.38
N VAL A 192 0.22 -10.03 6.67
CA VAL A 192 0.06 -11.15 7.61
C VAL A 192 -1.03 -12.10 7.13
N LEU A 193 -2.17 -11.58 6.68
CA LEU A 193 -3.26 -12.36 6.12
C LEU A 193 -2.81 -13.19 4.91
N LEU A 194 -2.03 -12.59 4.01
CA LEU A 194 -1.47 -13.25 2.85
C LEU A 194 -0.50 -14.37 3.25
N ILE A 195 0.46 -14.09 4.14
CA ILE A 195 1.45 -15.06 4.63
C ILE A 195 0.75 -16.24 5.29
N VAL A 196 -0.16 -16.00 6.24
CA VAL A 196 -0.93 -17.05 6.93
C VAL A 196 -1.75 -17.85 5.92
N THR A 197 -2.35 -17.18 4.94
CA THR A 197 -3.12 -17.86 3.89
C THR A 197 -2.19 -18.75 3.08
N LEU A 198 -1.05 -18.27 2.59
CA LEU A 198 -0.11 -19.06 1.80
C LEU A 198 0.48 -20.24 2.60
N ALA A 199 0.82 -20.03 3.88
CA ALA A 199 1.46 -21.01 4.75
C ALA A 199 0.55 -22.18 5.16
N LYS A 200 -0.77 -21.98 5.24
CA LYS A 200 -1.72 -23.08 5.53
C LYS A 200 -1.58 -24.18 4.48
N ARG A 201 -1.00 -25.33 4.87
CA ARG A 201 -0.92 -26.54 4.03
C ARG A 201 -2.33 -27.07 3.77
N ARG A 202 -2.56 -27.65 2.58
CA ARG A 202 -3.78 -28.44 2.34
C ARG A 202 -3.75 -29.61 3.32
N LEU A 203 -4.70 -29.69 4.24
CA LEU A 203 -5.05 -30.96 4.84
C LEU A 203 -5.53 -31.85 3.68
N PRO A 204 -5.02 -33.08 3.51
CA PRO A 204 -5.61 -34.00 2.55
C PRO A 204 -7.11 -34.14 2.87
N PRO A 205 -7.97 -34.32 1.85
CA PRO A 205 -9.36 -34.64 2.13
C PRO A 205 -9.39 -35.85 3.08
N PRO A 206 -10.32 -35.90 4.06
CA PRO A 206 -10.54 -37.14 4.78
C PRO A 206 -10.75 -38.21 3.72
N GLU A 207 -9.91 -39.24 3.71
CA GLU A 207 -10.16 -40.42 2.89
C GLU A 207 -11.58 -40.83 3.22
N THR A 208 -12.50 -40.62 2.27
CA THR A 208 -13.73 -41.39 2.22
C THR A 208 -13.30 -42.83 2.38
N ALA A 209 -13.70 -43.41 3.52
CA ALA A 209 -13.53 -44.81 3.87
C ALA A 209 -13.46 -45.64 2.59
N ARG A 210 -12.24 -46.00 2.18
CA ARG A 210 -12.04 -46.96 1.09
C ARG A 210 -12.79 -48.20 1.53
N GLY A 211 -13.61 -48.68 0.61
CA GLY A 211 -14.58 -49.74 0.82
C GLY A 211 -14.05 -50.82 1.75
N LEU A 212 -14.86 -51.12 2.77
CA LEU A 212 -14.93 -52.48 3.26
C LEU A 212 -15.09 -53.37 2.01
N PRO A 213 -14.25 -54.40 1.83
CA PRO A 213 -14.45 -55.35 0.75
C PRO A 213 -15.88 -55.89 0.85
N GLN A 214 -16.64 -55.82 -0.25
CA GLN A 214 -17.83 -56.63 -0.39
C GLN A 214 -17.39 -58.08 -0.18
N ALA A 215 -17.88 -58.70 0.89
CA ALA A 215 -17.76 -60.13 1.07
C ALA A 215 -18.57 -60.78 -0.05
N GLU A 216 -17.90 -61.24 -1.09
CA GLU A 216 -18.42 -62.26 -2.00
C GLU A 216 -18.69 -63.52 -1.15
N GLY A 217 -19.92 -63.66 -0.70
CA GLY A 217 -20.45 -64.88 -0.09
C GLY A 217 -20.87 -65.85 -1.18
N TRP A 218 -19.90 -66.69 -1.56
CA TRP A 218 -19.99 -68.11 -1.95
C TRP A 218 -21.39 -68.66 -2.20
N GLY A 219 -21.59 -69.11 -3.44
CA GLY A 219 -22.75 -69.89 -3.82
C GLY A 219 -22.87 -71.21 -3.05
N SER A 220 -24.12 -71.65 -2.94
CA SER A 220 -24.54 -73.04 -2.82
C SER A 220 -25.90 -73.16 -3.49
#